data_AF-A0AAD9FYH9-F1
#
_entry.id   AF-A0AAD9FYH9-F1
#
_cell.length_a   1.000
_cell.length_b   1.000
_cell.length_c   1.000
_cell.angle_alpha   90.00
_cell.angle_beta   90.00
_cell.angle_gamma   90.00
#
_symmetry.space_group_name_H-M   'P 1'
#
loop_
_entity.id
_entity.type
_entity.pdbx_description
1 polymer ?
#
loop_
_entity_poly.entity_id
_entity_poly.type
_entity_poly.pdbx_seq_one_letter_code
_entity_poly.pdbx_strand_id
1 'polypeptide(L)'
;MGVSKALMELAHIGMLSANGLSRTVDSVHRRREQRYYKLYSLFGYQDNHNLLRNQNFIVPTPPTVPQYSEKRCKLSPRMLREVWLQSTDICSALCERVMVELQVTKALQIDHSVKFCKRLKLWNGGTEKRESIKDAKMLLLMQNQMGQIVGRRLARLENNDEMRDLLLHIKSSVKPGESSTSVVSDKASAIHNVVHDVFEGTAATKQDPFHVMQRFSEKVKHKGKRKTFYKLIQGEIYSVDGQLRNPE
;
A
#
# COMPACT_ATOMS: atom_id res chain seq x y z
N MET A 1 -8.52 2.95 -23.62
CA MET A 1 -9.85 2.42 -23.20
C MET A 1 -10.04 2.72 -21.73
N GLY A 2 -11.19 3.29 -21.34
CA GLY A 2 -11.50 3.54 -19.93
C GLY A 2 -12.09 2.31 -19.26
N VAL A 3 -11.64 1.99 -18.05
CA VAL A 3 -12.26 0.98 -17.19
C VAL A 3 -13.40 1.64 -16.41
N SER A 4 -14.56 0.99 -16.31
CA SER A 4 -15.67 1.55 -15.52
C SER A 4 -15.35 1.55 -14.03
N LYS A 5 -15.87 2.54 -13.28
CA LYS A 5 -15.71 2.64 -11.82
C LYS A 5 -16.13 1.34 -11.10
N ALA A 6 -17.26 0.77 -11.49
CA ALA A 6 -17.75 -0.49 -10.91
C ALA A 6 -16.79 -1.67 -11.11
N LEU A 7 -16.08 -1.73 -12.24
CA LEU A 7 -15.09 -2.78 -12.49
C LEU A 7 -13.82 -2.57 -11.66
N MET A 8 -13.38 -1.32 -11.49
CA MET A 8 -12.27 -0.99 -10.59
C MET A 8 -12.58 -1.33 -9.13
N GLU A 9 -13.78 -0.99 -8.65
CA GLU A 9 -14.23 -1.31 -7.29
C GLU A 9 -14.27 -2.83 -7.06
N LEU A 10 -14.78 -3.59 -8.03
CA LEU A 10 -14.78 -5.06 -7.97
C LEU A 10 -13.35 -5.63 -7.92
N ALA A 11 -12.43 -5.10 -8.73
CA ALA A 11 -11.02 -5.51 -8.70
C ALA A 11 -10.38 -5.19 -7.34
N HIS A 12 -10.61 -3.98 -6.80
CA HIS A 12 -10.08 -3.54 -5.51
C HIS A 12 -10.60 -4.40 -4.35
N ILE A 13 -11.92 -4.61 -4.26
CA ILE A 13 -12.53 -5.48 -3.24
C ILE A 13 -11.98 -6.91 -3.36
N GLY A 14 -11.83 -7.42 -4.58
CA GLY A 14 -11.28 -8.76 -4.80
C GLY A 14 -9.82 -8.91 -4.38
N MET A 15 -9.00 -7.89 -4.59
CA MET A 15 -7.59 -7.90 -4.18
C MET A 15 -7.40 -7.77 -2.67
N LEU A 16 -8.27 -7.01 -1.99
CA LEU A 16 -8.22 -6.85 -0.54
C LEU A 16 -8.94 -7.99 0.22
N SER A 17 -9.74 -8.79 -0.47
CA SER A 17 -10.42 -9.93 0.15
C SER A 17 -9.43 -11.05 0.48
N ALA A 18 -9.58 -11.66 1.66
CA ALA A 18 -8.87 -12.89 2.02
C ALA A 18 -9.05 -14.04 1.00
N ASN A 19 -10.12 -13.96 0.21
CA ASN A 19 -10.51 -14.98 -0.75
C ASN A 19 -10.05 -14.70 -2.19
N GLY A 20 -9.45 -13.51 -2.42
CA GLY A 20 -8.85 -13.12 -3.69
C GLY A 20 -9.80 -12.94 -4.87
N LEU A 21 -9.20 -12.71 -6.04
CA LEU A 21 -9.91 -12.42 -7.29
C LEU A 21 -10.81 -13.56 -7.79
N SER A 22 -10.43 -14.82 -7.55
CA SER A 22 -11.20 -15.97 -8.02
C SER A 22 -12.60 -15.98 -7.41
N ARG A 23 -12.72 -15.85 -6.09
CA ARG A 23 -14.02 -15.83 -5.43
C ARG A 23 -14.85 -14.61 -5.82
N THR A 24 -14.22 -13.47 -6.10
CA THR A 24 -14.92 -12.30 -6.63
C THR A 24 -15.56 -12.61 -7.97
N VAL A 25 -14.83 -13.24 -8.88
CA VAL A 25 -15.34 -13.68 -10.19
C VAL A 25 -16.49 -14.68 -10.01
N ASP A 26 -16.31 -15.70 -9.18
CA ASP A 26 -17.34 -16.72 -8.92
C ASP A 26 -18.61 -16.09 -8.32
N SER A 27 -18.45 -15.11 -7.43
CA SER A 27 -19.59 -14.41 -6.83
C SER A 27 -20.38 -13.60 -7.87
N VAL A 28 -19.69 -13.01 -8.85
CA VAL A 28 -20.32 -12.26 -9.95
C VAL A 28 -21.07 -13.21 -10.87
N HIS A 29 -20.46 -14.34 -11.23
CA HIS A 29 -21.12 -15.38 -12.04
C HIS A 29 -22.36 -15.93 -11.34
N ARG A 30 -22.26 -16.26 -10.05
CA ARG A 30 -23.38 -16.72 -9.23
C ARG A 30 -24.52 -15.70 -9.17
N ARG A 31 -24.22 -14.41 -8.99
CA ARG A 31 -25.25 -13.34 -9.00
C ARG A 31 -25.91 -13.21 -10.38
N ARG A 32 -25.15 -13.37 -11.47
CA ARG A 32 -25.70 -13.34 -12.84
C ARG A 32 -26.64 -14.51 -13.08
N GLU A 33 -26.26 -15.70 -12.63
CA GLU A 33 -27.07 -16.90 -12.71
C GLU A 33 -28.36 -16.79 -11.86
N GLN A 34 -28.26 -16.32 -10.62
CA GLN A 34 -29.43 -16.05 -9.78
C GLN A 34 -30.39 -15.04 -10.42
N ARG A 35 -29.83 -13.98 -11.04
CA ARG A 35 -30.63 -13.00 -11.79
C ARG A 35 -31.32 -13.65 -13.00
N TYR A 36 -30.63 -14.54 -13.71
CA TYR A 36 -31.22 -15.29 -14.82
C TYR A 36 -32.44 -16.10 -14.34
N TYR A 37 -32.30 -16.90 -13.28
CA TYR A 37 -33.43 -17.72 -12.80
C TYR A 37 -34.60 -16.87 -12.32
N LYS A 38 -34.34 -15.71 -11.71
CA LYS A 38 -35.40 -14.76 -11.35
C LYS A 38 -36.11 -14.16 -12.57
N LEU A 39 -35.38 -13.85 -13.64
CA LEU A 39 -35.99 -13.38 -14.89
C LEU A 39 -36.76 -14.51 -15.57
N TYR A 40 -36.23 -15.73 -15.54
CA TYR A 40 -36.87 -16.92 -16.10
C TYR A 40 -38.20 -17.22 -15.40
N SER A 41 -38.28 -17.10 -14.07
CA SER A 41 -39.54 -17.29 -13.34
C SER A 41 -40.58 -16.23 -13.69
N LEU A 42 -40.16 -14.96 -13.86
CA LEU A 42 -41.06 -13.89 -14.27
C LEU A 42 -41.55 -14.07 -15.71
N PHE A 43 -40.66 -14.52 -16.59
CA PHE A 43 -41.00 -14.86 -17.97
C PHE A 43 -42.04 -15.98 -18.03
N GLY A 44 -41.81 -17.09 -17.32
CA GLY A 44 -42.78 -18.19 -17.25
C GLY A 44 -44.13 -17.79 -16.65
N TYR A 45 -44.14 -16.93 -15.63
CA TYR A 45 -45.38 -16.37 -15.08
C TYR A 45 -46.16 -15.57 -16.13
N GLN A 46 -45.48 -14.69 -16.86
CA GLN A 46 -46.10 -13.84 -17.87
C GLN A 46 -46.63 -14.64 -19.07
N ASP A 47 -45.88 -15.64 -19.53
CA ASP A 47 -46.30 -16.49 -20.63
C ASP A 47 -47.51 -17.34 -20.27
N ASN A 48 -47.53 -17.91 -19.06
CA ASN A 48 -48.69 -18.64 -18.57
C ASN A 48 -49.93 -17.73 -18.50
N HIS A 49 -49.76 -16.50 -18.01
CA HIS A 49 -50.85 -15.51 -17.99
C HIS A 49 -51.35 -15.17 -19.41
N ASN A 50 -50.46 -15.07 -20.39
CA ASN A 50 -50.82 -14.78 -21.78
C ASN A 50 -51.52 -15.96 -22.46
N LEU A 51 -51.07 -17.19 -22.22
CA LEU A 51 -51.72 -18.42 -22.69
C LEU A 51 -53.16 -18.55 -22.18
N LEU A 52 -53.38 -18.24 -20.90
CA LEU A 52 -54.72 -18.27 -20.30
C LEU A 52 -55.67 -17.23 -20.91
N ARG A 53 -55.13 -16.09 -21.39
CA ARG A 53 -55.92 -15.05 -22.08
C ARG A 53 -56.12 -15.34 -23.57
N ASN A 54 -55.19 -16.03 -24.21
CA ASN A 54 -55.23 -16.39 -25.62
C ASN A 54 -54.58 -17.76 -25.84
N GLN A 55 -55.40 -18.78 -26.12
CA GLN A 55 -54.94 -20.16 -26.34
C GLN A 55 -54.05 -20.30 -27.59
N ASN A 56 -54.13 -19.36 -28.54
CA ASN A 56 -53.26 -19.34 -29.72
C ASN A 56 -51.93 -18.61 -29.47
N PHE A 57 -51.64 -18.17 -28.24
CA PHE A 57 -50.38 -17.53 -27.90
C PHE A 57 -49.23 -18.53 -28.02
N ILE A 58 -48.21 -18.16 -28.80
CA ILE A 58 -47.00 -18.97 -28.99
C ILE A 58 -45.97 -18.54 -27.95
N VAL A 59 -45.58 -19.48 -27.08
CA VAL A 59 -44.57 -19.24 -26.03
C VAL A 59 -43.18 -19.11 -26.67
N PRO A 60 -42.45 -18.00 -26.46
CA PRO A 60 -41.09 -17.87 -26.96
C PRO A 60 -40.15 -18.82 -26.19
N THR A 61 -39.16 -19.40 -26.86
CA THR A 61 -38.11 -20.16 -26.17
C THR A 61 -37.13 -19.19 -25.50
N PRO A 62 -37.01 -19.20 -24.16
CA PRO A 62 -36.06 -18.34 -23.46
C PRO A 62 -34.62 -18.81 -23.74
N PRO A 63 -33.63 -17.88 -23.71
CA PRO A 63 -32.22 -18.24 -23.85
C PRO A 63 -31.78 -19.12 -22.68
N THR A 64 -30.88 -20.06 -22.92
CA THR A 64 -30.28 -20.89 -21.86
C THR A 64 -29.31 -20.10 -20.97
N VAL A 65 -28.96 -20.62 -19.78
CA VAL A 65 -27.96 -20.00 -18.89
C VAL A 65 -26.63 -19.71 -19.61
N PRO A 66 -26.06 -20.65 -20.42
CA PRO A 66 -24.86 -20.36 -21.19
C PRO A 66 -25.04 -19.22 -22.19
N GLN A 67 -26.14 -19.21 -22.96
CA GLN A 67 -26.42 -18.15 -23.94
C GLN A 67 -26.63 -16.78 -23.28
N TYR A 68 -27.30 -16.73 -22.13
CA TYR A 68 -27.44 -15.52 -21.32
C TYR A 68 -26.09 -15.03 -20.78
N SER A 69 -25.22 -15.97 -20.40
CA SER A 69 -23.90 -15.69 -19.84
C SER A 69 -22.89 -15.23 -20.90
N GLU A 70 -22.95 -15.78 -22.12
CA GLU A 70 -22.06 -15.44 -23.24
C GLU A 70 -22.31 -14.04 -23.81
N LYS A 71 -23.57 -13.60 -23.84
CA LYS A 71 -23.91 -12.22 -24.23
C LYS A 71 -23.36 -11.17 -23.27
N ARG A 72 -22.89 -11.57 -22.07
CA ARG A 72 -22.28 -10.67 -21.10
C ARG A 72 -20.79 -10.95 -20.98
N CYS A 73 -19.98 -9.89 -20.97
CA CYS A 73 -18.52 -9.98 -20.82
C CYS A 73 -18.12 -11.00 -19.74
N LYS A 74 -17.37 -12.04 -20.14
CA LYS A 74 -16.87 -13.11 -19.26
C LYS A 74 -15.77 -12.52 -18.39
N LEU A 75 -16.12 -12.14 -17.16
CA LEU A 75 -15.15 -11.64 -16.20
C LEU A 75 -14.20 -12.79 -15.83
N SER A 76 -12.89 -12.53 -15.91
CA SER A 76 -11.86 -13.49 -15.51
C SER A 76 -10.96 -12.92 -14.42
N PRO A 77 -10.31 -13.77 -13.61
CA PRO A 77 -9.34 -13.30 -12.62
C PRO A 77 -8.17 -12.54 -13.26
N ARG A 78 -7.80 -12.90 -14.49
CA ARG A 78 -6.77 -12.21 -15.27
C ARG A 78 -7.19 -10.77 -15.59
N MET A 79 -8.41 -10.56 -16.07
CA MET A 79 -8.91 -9.22 -16.36
C MET A 79 -8.96 -8.34 -15.11
N LEU A 80 -9.43 -8.87 -13.98
CA LEU A 80 -9.44 -8.11 -12.71
C LEU A 80 -8.02 -7.76 -12.25
N ARG A 81 -7.05 -8.65 -12.48
CA ARG A 81 -5.63 -8.36 -12.19
C ARG A 81 -5.08 -7.27 -13.10
N GLU A 82 -5.37 -7.31 -14.39
CA GLU A 82 -4.93 -6.28 -15.34
C GLU A 82 -5.53 -4.91 -14.98
N VAL A 83 -6.82 -4.88 -14.63
CA VAL A 83 -7.49 -3.66 -14.12
C VAL A 83 -6.84 -3.16 -12.83
N TRP A 84 -6.52 -4.07 -11.90
CA TRP A 84 -5.83 -3.73 -10.66
C TRP A 84 -4.48 -3.09 -10.93
N LEU A 85 -3.64 -3.73 -11.75
CA LEU A 85 -2.31 -3.23 -12.08
C LEU A 85 -2.39 -1.83 -12.71
N GLN A 86 -3.27 -1.66 -13.69
CA GLN A 86 -3.50 -0.37 -14.33
C GLN A 86 -3.92 0.72 -13.32
N SER A 87 -4.80 0.41 -12.37
CA SER A 87 -5.23 1.39 -11.36
C SER A 87 -4.12 1.69 -10.37
N THR A 88 -3.37 0.68 -9.94
CA THR A 88 -2.24 0.86 -9.03
C THR A 88 -1.10 1.65 -9.66
N ASP A 89 -0.87 1.52 -10.97
CA ASP A 89 0.15 2.29 -11.67
C ASP A 89 -0.19 3.79 -11.64
N ILE A 90 -1.46 4.14 -11.89
CA ILE A 90 -1.94 5.52 -11.83
C ILE A 90 -1.83 6.07 -10.40
N CYS A 91 -2.34 5.33 -9.42
CA CYS A 91 -2.27 5.73 -8.01
C CYS A 91 -0.83 5.87 -7.55
N SER A 92 0.05 4.95 -7.95
CA SER A 92 1.47 4.98 -7.61
C SER A 92 2.13 6.23 -8.19
N ALA A 93 1.92 6.52 -9.48
CA ALA A 93 2.47 7.71 -10.11
C ALA A 93 1.98 9.01 -9.45
N LEU A 94 0.70 9.07 -9.06
CA LEU A 94 0.16 10.21 -8.33
C LEU A 94 0.79 10.34 -6.94
N CYS A 95 0.92 9.23 -6.20
CA CYS A 95 1.60 9.21 -4.91
C CYS A 95 3.04 9.71 -5.02
N GLU A 96 3.81 9.24 -6.01
CA GLU A 96 5.19 9.72 -6.21
C GLU A 96 5.23 11.23 -6.48
N ARG A 97 4.31 11.76 -7.31
CA ARG A 97 4.22 13.21 -7.54
C ARG A 97 3.91 13.98 -6.26
N VAL A 98 2.96 13.51 -5.46
CA VAL A 98 2.64 14.13 -4.17
C VAL A 98 3.87 14.09 -3.26
N MET A 99 4.56 12.95 -3.17
CA MET A 99 5.76 12.79 -2.34
C MET A 99 6.87 13.78 -2.71
N VAL A 100 7.13 13.99 -4.00
CA VAL A 100 8.13 14.94 -4.50
C VAL A 100 7.80 16.39 -4.13
N GLU A 101 6.53 16.77 -4.15
CA GLU A 101 6.07 18.12 -3.79
C GLU A 101 6.07 18.38 -2.28
N LEU A 102 6.11 17.33 -1.45
CA LEU A 102 6.19 17.49 0.00
C LEU A 102 7.56 18.04 0.40
N GLN A 103 7.56 18.98 1.33
CA GLN A 103 8.78 19.62 1.80
C GLN A 103 9.24 19.03 3.12
N VAL A 104 10.56 18.88 3.22
CA VAL A 104 11.27 18.58 4.46
C VAL A 104 12.01 19.85 4.87
N THR A 105 11.62 20.42 6.01
CA THR A 105 12.18 21.70 6.48
C THR A 105 13.06 21.51 7.71
N LYS A 106 12.64 20.64 8.63
CA LYS A 106 13.32 20.45 9.93
C LYS A 106 13.95 19.07 10.05
N ALA A 107 13.18 18.02 9.78
CA ALA A 107 13.61 16.65 10.06
C ALA A 107 13.16 15.68 8.96
N LEU A 108 14.10 14.84 8.54
CA LEU A 108 13.87 13.67 7.69
C LEU A 108 14.07 12.40 8.53
N GLN A 109 13.03 11.61 8.74
CA GLN A 109 13.09 10.36 9.50
C GLN A 109 13.25 9.17 8.55
N ILE A 110 14.24 8.31 8.81
CA ILE A 110 14.60 7.18 7.91
C ILE A 110 14.43 5.78 8.52
N ASP A 111 13.84 5.66 9.71
CA ASP A 111 13.75 4.40 10.46
C ASP A 111 12.56 3.52 10.11
N HIS A 112 11.80 3.92 9.10
CA HIS A 112 10.60 3.20 8.69
C HIS A 112 10.94 2.21 7.59
N SER A 113 11.33 0.99 7.98
CA SER A 113 11.40 -0.15 7.08
C SER A 113 10.25 -1.13 7.35
N VAL A 114 9.56 -1.56 6.30
CA VAL A 114 8.48 -2.56 6.41
C VAL A 114 8.89 -3.83 5.67
N LYS A 115 9.13 -4.89 6.43
CA LYS A 115 9.32 -6.25 5.88
C LYS A 115 7.97 -6.82 5.48
N PHE A 116 7.64 -6.79 4.20
CA PHE A 116 6.35 -7.30 3.69
C PHE A 116 6.40 -8.79 3.29
N CYS A 117 7.58 -9.37 3.04
CA CYS A 117 7.69 -10.80 2.78
C CYS A 117 9.07 -11.39 3.14
N LYS A 118 9.09 -12.65 3.62
CA LYS A 118 10.35 -13.39 3.88
C LYS A 118 10.95 -13.97 2.59
N ARG A 119 10.09 -14.36 1.64
CA ARG A 119 10.43 -14.93 0.34
C ARG A 119 9.37 -14.52 -0.68
N LEU A 120 9.74 -13.71 -1.66
CA LEU A 120 8.89 -13.41 -2.80
C LEU A 120 9.26 -14.36 -3.94
N LYS A 121 8.25 -14.97 -4.58
CA LYS A 121 8.45 -15.83 -5.75
C LYS A 121 7.67 -15.24 -6.91
N LEU A 122 8.37 -14.87 -7.99
CA LEU A 122 7.74 -14.51 -9.24
C LEU A 122 7.38 -15.76 -10.02
N TRP A 123 6.25 -15.67 -10.68
CA TRP A 123 5.90 -16.53 -11.79
C TRP A 123 6.10 -15.72 -13.06
N ASN A 124 7.22 -15.96 -13.74
CA ASN A 124 7.40 -15.46 -15.09
C ASN A 124 6.54 -16.34 -15.98
N GLY A 125 5.52 -15.78 -16.62
CA GLY A 125 4.45 -16.51 -17.31
C GLY A 125 4.85 -17.38 -18.51
N GLY A 126 6.15 -17.67 -18.70
CA GLY A 126 6.68 -18.53 -19.76
C GLY A 126 7.50 -19.73 -19.26
N THR A 127 7.86 -19.80 -17.98
CA THR A 127 8.62 -20.92 -17.41
C THR A 127 7.88 -21.47 -16.19
N GLU A 128 7.62 -22.78 -16.15
CA GLU A 128 7.03 -23.46 -14.97
C GLU A 128 7.93 -23.41 -13.72
N LYS A 129 9.11 -22.79 -13.82
CA LYS A 129 10.04 -22.58 -12.72
C LYS A 129 9.70 -21.29 -11.97
N ARG A 130 9.47 -21.45 -10.66
CA ARG A 130 9.33 -20.34 -9.72
C ARG A 130 10.68 -19.66 -9.53
N GLU A 131 10.82 -18.42 -9.98
CA GLU A 131 11.98 -17.61 -9.64
C GLU A 131 11.74 -16.97 -8.28
N SER A 132 12.58 -17.28 -7.30
CA SER A 132 12.56 -16.54 -6.04
C SER A 132 13.16 -15.17 -6.30
N ILE A 133 12.38 -14.09 -6.21
CA ILE A 133 12.96 -12.76 -6.00
C ILE A 133 13.59 -12.80 -4.62
N LYS A 134 14.91 -12.98 -4.55
CA LYS A 134 15.68 -12.84 -3.31
C LYS A 134 15.82 -11.36 -2.90
N ASP A 135 15.39 -10.45 -3.78
CA ASP A 135 15.89 -9.09 -3.92
C ASP A 135 14.91 -7.96 -3.55
N ALA A 136 13.68 -8.23 -3.11
CA ALA A 136 12.77 -7.16 -2.66
C ALA A 136 12.00 -7.65 -1.43
N LYS A 137 12.59 -7.42 -0.26
CA LYS A 137 12.04 -7.91 1.03
C LYS A 137 11.46 -6.79 1.87
N MET A 138 11.87 -5.55 1.59
CA MET A 138 11.59 -4.40 2.44
C MET A 138 11.13 -3.21 1.63
N LEU A 139 10.25 -2.43 2.23
CA LEU A 139 9.89 -1.10 1.76
C LEU A 139 10.54 -0.10 2.71
N LEU A 140 11.50 0.67 2.22
CA LEU A 140 12.07 1.82 2.91
C LEU A 140 11.10 2.98 2.75
N LEU A 141 10.83 3.68 3.85
CA LEU A 141 9.98 4.85 3.90
C LEU A 141 10.76 5.97 4.58
N MET A 142 10.68 7.16 4.01
CA MET A 142 11.21 8.38 4.58
C MET A 142 10.05 9.33 4.88
N GLN A 143 10.08 9.93 6.06
CA GLN A 143 9.03 10.82 6.52
C GLN A 143 9.56 12.21 6.84
N ASN A 144 8.77 13.24 6.59
CA ASN A 144 9.07 14.58 7.07
C ASN A 144 8.68 14.74 8.56
N GLN A 145 8.93 15.92 9.11
CA GLN A 145 8.61 16.25 10.51
C GLN A 145 7.13 16.12 10.89
N MET A 146 6.22 16.03 9.92
CA MET A 146 4.77 15.86 10.14
C MET A 146 4.32 14.40 10.03
N GLY A 147 5.25 13.45 9.82
CA GLY A 147 4.94 12.04 9.60
C GLY A 147 4.42 11.71 8.21
N GLN A 148 4.48 12.66 7.26
CA GLN A 148 4.09 12.39 5.87
C GLN A 148 5.22 11.68 5.14
N ILE A 149 4.88 10.67 4.34
CA ILE A 149 5.85 9.95 3.52
C ILE A 149 6.31 10.86 2.39
N VAL A 150 7.60 11.19 2.35
CA VAL A 150 8.24 12.03 1.31
C VAL A 150 9.05 11.21 0.32
N GLY A 151 9.33 9.95 0.64
CA GLY A 151 10.02 9.04 -0.25
C GLY A 151 9.79 7.60 0.16
N ARG A 152 9.78 6.71 -0.82
CA ARG A 152 9.75 5.27 -0.58
C ARG A 152 10.58 4.52 -1.62
N ARG A 153 11.11 3.36 -1.23
CA ARG A 153 11.83 2.50 -2.16
C ARG A 153 11.72 1.04 -1.76
N LEU A 154 11.53 0.16 -2.74
CA LEU A 154 11.72 -1.28 -2.51
C LEU A 154 13.21 -1.58 -2.39
N ALA A 155 13.55 -2.31 -1.33
CA ALA A 155 14.92 -2.62 -0.97
C ALA A 155 15.13 -4.12 -0.75
N ARG A 156 16.32 -4.60 -1.11
CA ARG A 156 16.74 -5.99 -0.87
C ARG A 156 17.03 -6.20 0.61
N LEU A 157 17.74 -5.23 1.20
CA LEU A 157 18.28 -5.22 2.55
C LEU A 157 18.39 -3.76 3.05
N GLU A 158 18.67 -3.57 4.34
CA GLU A 158 19.04 -2.27 4.92
C GLU A 158 20.50 -2.03 4.54
N ASN A 159 20.75 -1.76 3.26
CA ASN A 159 22.06 -1.42 2.75
C ASN A 159 22.13 0.07 2.39
N ASN A 160 23.37 0.57 2.32
CA ASN A 160 23.61 2.00 2.12
C ASN A 160 23.32 2.45 0.69
N ASP A 161 23.42 1.57 -0.31
CA ASP A 161 23.26 1.95 -1.72
C ASP A 161 21.80 2.29 -2.06
N GLU A 162 20.85 1.44 -1.67
CA GLU A 162 19.42 1.70 -1.95
C GLU A 162 18.89 2.88 -1.12
N MET A 163 19.43 3.06 0.10
CA MET A 163 19.18 4.24 0.91
C MET A 163 19.75 5.51 0.25
N ARG A 164 20.99 5.46 -0.25
CA ARG A 164 21.64 6.58 -0.95
C ARG A 164 20.81 7.00 -2.16
N ASP A 165 20.36 6.05 -2.96
CA ASP A 165 19.54 6.38 -4.13
C ASP A 165 18.20 7.00 -3.74
N LEU A 166 17.57 6.56 -2.65
CA LEU A 166 16.34 7.17 -2.14
C LEU A 166 16.60 8.60 -1.64
N LEU A 167 17.70 8.82 -0.91
CA LEU A 167 18.09 10.16 -0.46
C LEU A 167 18.37 11.11 -1.65
N LEU A 168 19.04 10.62 -2.69
CA LEU A 168 19.27 11.39 -3.93
C LEU A 168 17.95 11.75 -4.61
N HIS A 169 16.98 10.83 -4.63
CA HIS A 169 15.67 11.07 -5.24
C HIS A 169 14.90 12.18 -4.53
N ILE A 170 14.97 12.25 -3.20
CA ILE A 170 14.25 13.26 -2.42
C ILE A 170 15.07 14.51 -2.09
N LYS A 171 16.32 14.61 -2.57
CA LYS A 171 17.23 15.72 -2.26
C LYS A 171 16.60 17.08 -2.56
N SER A 172 15.85 17.21 -3.65
CA SER A 172 15.16 18.44 -4.03
C SER A 172 14.03 18.85 -3.10
N SER A 173 13.43 17.88 -2.40
CA SER A 173 12.33 18.07 -1.44
C SER A 173 12.85 18.55 -0.07
N VAL A 174 14.15 18.36 0.19
CA VAL A 174 14.84 18.86 1.38
C VAL A 174 15.26 20.30 1.13
N LYS A 175 14.51 21.23 1.71
CA LYS A 175 14.87 22.65 1.63
C LYS A 175 15.78 23.00 2.79
N PRO A 176 16.93 23.66 2.54
CA PRO A 176 17.65 24.32 3.61
C PRO A 176 16.74 25.43 4.16
N GLY A 177 16.13 25.19 5.33
CA GLY A 177 15.44 26.23 6.08
C GLY A 177 16.44 27.18 6.75
N GLU A 178 15.93 28.17 7.48
CA GLU A 178 16.75 29.00 8.39
C GLU A 178 17.44 28.17 9.50
N SER A 179 16.98 26.93 9.70
CA SER A 179 17.57 25.94 10.60
C SER A 179 18.10 24.74 9.81
N SER A 180 19.25 24.21 10.22
CA SER A 180 19.90 23.07 9.58
C SER A 180 18.97 21.84 9.61
N THR A 181 18.61 21.31 8.44
CA THR A 181 17.79 20.10 8.35
C THR A 181 18.52 18.93 9.00
N SER A 182 17.80 18.13 9.78
CA SER A 182 18.35 16.96 10.46
C SER A 182 17.82 15.67 9.85
N VAL A 183 18.71 14.71 9.53
CA VAL A 183 18.32 13.34 9.19
C VAL A 183 18.36 12.50 10.46
N VAL A 184 17.23 11.91 10.84
CA VAL A 184 17.03 11.19 12.09
C VAL A 184 16.98 9.68 11.83
N SER A 185 17.83 8.93 12.54
CA SER A 185 17.92 7.47 12.43
C SER A 185 18.21 6.75 13.77
N ASP A 186 17.81 5.49 13.85
CA ASP A 186 18.09 4.50 14.90
C ASP A 186 19.59 4.20 15.05
N LYS A 187 20.37 4.49 14.01
CA LYS A 187 21.82 4.34 13.99
C LYS A 187 22.45 5.45 13.15
N ALA A 188 22.41 6.65 13.71
CA ALA A 188 22.98 7.87 13.13
C ALA A 188 24.42 7.68 12.62
N SER A 189 25.26 6.95 13.34
CA SER A 189 26.65 6.72 12.93
C SER A 189 26.80 5.88 11.67
N ALA A 190 25.84 5.00 11.37
CA ALA A 190 25.90 4.13 10.18
C ALA A 190 25.55 4.90 8.90
N ILE A 191 24.69 5.91 9.01
CA ILE A 191 24.16 6.68 7.88
C ILE A 191 24.84 8.04 7.72
N HIS A 192 25.64 8.48 8.70
CA HIS A 192 26.33 9.76 8.72
C HIS A 192 27.07 10.08 7.41
N ASN A 193 27.93 9.16 6.94
CA ASN A 193 28.74 9.41 5.74
C ASN A 193 27.87 9.52 4.48
N VAL A 194 26.83 8.69 4.37
CA VAL A 194 25.90 8.72 3.23
C VAL A 194 25.10 10.02 3.20
N VAL A 195 24.61 10.46 4.36
CA VAL A 195 23.89 11.74 4.51
C VAL A 195 24.80 12.92 4.20
N HIS A 196 26.01 12.92 4.76
CA HIS A 196 26.99 13.97 4.53
C HIS A 196 27.34 14.08 3.03
N ASP A 197 27.54 12.95 2.35
CA ASP A 197 27.80 12.91 0.90
C ASP A 197 26.62 13.44 0.07
N VAL A 198 25.40 12.98 0.36
CA VAL A 198 24.21 13.31 -0.46
C VAL A 198 23.81 14.76 -0.29
N PHE A 199 23.86 15.28 0.95
CA PHE A 199 23.46 16.65 1.28
C PHE A 199 24.65 17.62 1.38
N GLU A 200 25.86 17.21 0.98
CA GLU A 200 27.04 18.08 0.94
C GLU A 200 27.32 18.78 2.28
N GLY A 201 27.14 18.05 3.39
CA GLY A 201 27.34 18.55 4.75
C GLY A 201 26.27 19.54 5.26
N THR A 202 25.24 19.86 4.47
CA THR A 202 24.18 20.80 4.88
C THR A 202 23.17 20.20 5.86
N ALA A 203 23.06 18.87 5.89
CA ALA A 203 22.16 18.14 6.77
C ALA A 203 22.92 17.48 7.93
N ALA A 204 22.47 17.71 9.15
CA ALA A 204 23.03 17.06 10.34
C ALA A 204 22.44 15.66 10.51
N THR A 205 23.25 14.67 10.87
CA THR A 205 22.71 13.35 11.25
C THR A 205 22.46 13.30 12.74
N LYS A 206 21.25 12.90 13.14
CA LYS A 206 20.81 12.79 14.54
C LYS A 206 20.28 11.40 14.85
N GLN A 207 20.45 11.00 16.09
CA GLN A 207 19.97 9.74 16.62
C GLN A 207 18.49 9.87 17.01
N ASP A 208 17.66 8.88 16.68
CA ASP A 208 16.25 8.85 17.07
C ASP A 208 16.08 8.90 18.60
N PRO A 209 15.38 9.92 19.13
CA PRO A 209 15.10 10.04 20.56
C PRO A 209 14.42 8.82 21.18
N PHE A 210 13.53 8.12 20.47
CA PHE A 210 12.89 6.91 20.99
C PHE A 210 13.92 5.81 21.29
N HIS A 211 14.81 5.54 20.34
CA HIS A 211 15.87 4.55 20.49
C HIS A 211 16.88 4.95 21.57
N VAL A 212 17.17 6.25 21.72
CA VAL A 212 18.02 6.78 22.80
C VAL A 212 17.37 6.51 24.17
N MET A 213 16.10 6.85 24.32
CA MET A 213 15.33 6.63 25.55
C MET A 213 15.27 5.15 25.92
N GLN A 214 15.01 4.28 24.93
CA GLN A 214 14.99 2.85 25.13
C GLN A 214 16.35 2.35 25.65
N ARG A 215 17.44 2.74 24.98
CA ARG A 215 18.81 2.34 25.35
C ARG A 215 19.17 2.77 26.77
N PHE A 216 18.85 4.01 27.16
CA PHE A 216 19.10 4.47 28.54
C PHE A 216 18.25 3.71 29.56
N SER A 217 16.97 3.48 29.24
CA SER A 217 16.06 2.78 30.14
C SER A 217 16.45 1.33 30.36
N GLU A 218 16.99 0.65 29.34
CA GLU A 218 17.50 -0.71 29.45
C GLU A 218 18.67 -0.85 30.45
N LYS A 219 19.46 0.21 30.65
CA LYS A 219 20.54 0.23 31.66
C LYS A 219 20.02 0.26 33.10
N VAL A 220 18.77 0.66 33.32
CA VAL A 220 18.14 0.67 34.64
C VAL A 220 17.67 -0.75 34.99
N LYS A 221 18.39 -1.43 35.90
CA LYS A 221 18.10 -2.83 36.30
C LYS A 221 16.72 -3.01 36.95
N HIS A 222 16.30 -2.07 37.80
CA HIS A 222 15.04 -2.18 38.55
C HIS A 222 13.82 -1.74 37.72
N LYS A 223 12.87 -2.65 37.49
CA LYS A 223 11.70 -2.44 36.61
C LYS A 223 10.85 -1.21 37.01
N GLY A 224 10.60 -1.00 38.29
CA GLY A 224 9.85 0.16 38.77
C GLY A 224 10.57 1.48 38.51
N LYS A 225 11.89 1.52 38.71
CA LYS A 225 12.72 2.72 38.48
C LYS A 225 12.89 2.98 36.98
N ARG A 226 12.99 1.93 36.17
CA ARG A 226 13.02 2.00 34.70
C ARG A 226 11.78 2.68 34.15
N LYS A 227 10.59 2.29 34.62
CA LYS A 227 9.32 2.86 34.16
C LYS A 227 9.21 4.34 34.52
N THR A 228 9.58 4.73 35.74
CA THR A 228 9.59 6.12 36.17
C THR A 228 10.58 6.96 35.36
N PHE A 229 11.81 6.46 35.19
CA PHE A 229 12.85 7.12 34.40
C PHE A 229 12.43 7.32 32.93
N TYR A 230 11.88 6.28 32.30
CA TYR A 230 11.38 6.37 30.92
C TYR A 230 10.31 7.46 30.78
N LYS A 231 9.35 7.52 31.72
CA LYS A 231 8.29 8.55 31.71
C LYS A 231 8.83 9.97 31.89
N LEU A 232 9.82 10.16 32.76
CA LEU A 232 10.45 11.46 32.98
C LEU A 232 11.12 11.93 31.69
N ILE A 233 11.97 11.10 31.08
CA ILE A 233 12.61 11.47 29.82
C ILE A 233 11.59 11.68 28.70
N GLN A 234 10.56 10.83 28.62
CA GLN A 234 9.50 11.01 27.63
C GLN A 234 8.80 12.36 27.81
N GLY A 235 8.53 12.77 29.05
CA GLY A 235 7.92 14.06 29.37
C GLY A 235 8.81 15.24 29.00
N GLU A 236 10.13 15.12 29.13
CA GLU A 236 11.07 16.19 28.75
C GLU A 236 11.32 16.26 27.23
N ILE A 237 11.31 15.11 26.55
CA ILE A 237 11.60 15.05 25.11
C ILE A 237 10.35 15.32 24.27
N TYR A 238 9.17 14.88 24.73
CA TYR A 238 7.93 14.98 23.98
C TYR A 238 6.91 15.91 24.66
N SER A 239 6.11 16.60 23.85
CA SER A 239 4.90 17.29 24.28
C SER A 239 3.80 16.29 24.64
N VAL A 240 2.71 16.78 25.23
CA VAL A 240 1.52 15.97 25.53
C VAL A 240 0.93 15.33 24.26
N ASP A 241 1.12 15.98 23.10
CA ASP A 241 0.66 15.51 21.79
C ASP A 241 1.64 14.56 21.10
N GLY A 242 2.74 14.18 21.76
CA GLY A 242 3.76 13.28 21.21
C GLY A 242 4.71 13.93 20.21
N GLN A 243 4.74 15.26 20.12
CA GLN A 243 5.69 16.02 19.29
C GLN A 243 6.99 16.26 20.05
N LEU A 244 8.14 16.34 19.38
CA LEU A 244 9.40 16.67 20.04
C LEU A 244 9.36 18.10 20.61
N ARG A 245 9.79 18.29 21.85
CA ARG A 245 9.99 19.62 22.42
C ARG A 245 11.19 20.29 21.77
N ASN A 246 11.11 21.60 21.57
CA ASN A 246 12.30 22.37 21.21
C ASN A 246 13.26 22.37 22.41
N PRO A 247 14.58 22.23 22.19
CA PRO A 247 15.55 22.45 23.26
C PRO A 247 15.43 23.90 23.75
N GLU A 248 15.41 24.09 25.07
CA GLU A 248 15.57 25.40 25.71
C GLU A 248 17.00 25.93 25.55
#